data_AF-A0A177Q9J1-F1
#
_entry.id   AF-A0A177Q9J1-F1
#
_cell.length_a   1.000
_cell.length_b   1.000
_cell.length_c   1.000
_cell.angle_alpha   90.00
_cell.angle_beta   90.00
_cell.angle_gamma   90.00
#
_symmetry.space_group_name_H-M   'P 1'
#
loop_
_entity.id
_entity.type
_entity.pdbx_description
1 polymer ?
#
loop_
_entity_poly.entity_id
_entity_poly.type
_entity_poly.pdbx_seq_one_letter_code
_entity_poly.pdbx_strand_id
1 'polypeptide(L)'
;MTTPENDFYLKVAHALSGCQLVEEHLKLYITEALELVKKCVGDKIAFKMIGEDYADSSLERLIEIFKKLSDNETLVTELRQFKDERNFLSHKGITHCLDYDDELDYGAMSEFQNRLAAIPLEAQRLRLALHDEANKFRGHLWFGFDNDSNEG
;
A
#
# COMPACT_ATOMS: atom_id res chain seq x y z
N MET A 1 19.32 -27.68 -4.91
CA MET A 1 19.41 -27.79 -3.45
C MET A 1 19.52 -26.36 -2.92
N THR A 2 18.42 -25.78 -2.46
CA THR A 2 18.43 -24.44 -1.86
C THR A 2 18.96 -24.56 -0.43
N THR A 3 19.95 -23.77 -0.07
CA THR A 3 20.44 -23.69 1.31
C THR A 3 19.34 -23.09 2.20
N PRO A 4 19.29 -23.42 3.51
CA PRO A 4 18.33 -22.82 4.44
C PRO A 4 18.34 -21.28 4.45
N GLU A 5 19.50 -20.67 4.24
CA GLU A 5 19.66 -19.22 4.06
C GLU A 5 18.90 -18.69 2.82
N ASN A 6 18.96 -19.39 1.68
CA ASN A 6 18.22 -18.99 0.47
C ASN A 6 16.70 -19.01 0.68
N ASP A 7 16.19 -19.93 1.51
CA ASP A 7 14.77 -19.98 1.87
C ASP A 7 14.35 -18.80 2.75
N PHE A 8 15.21 -18.38 3.68
CA PHE A 8 14.99 -17.20 4.51
C PHE A 8 14.97 -15.91 3.69
N TYR A 9 15.97 -15.67 2.85
CA TYR A 9 16.01 -14.49 1.98
C TYR A 9 14.80 -14.43 1.03
N LEU A 10 14.36 -15.58 0.52
CA LEU A 10 13.17 -15.65 -0.32
C LEU A 10 11.90 -15.24 0.44
N LYS A 11 11.75 -15.67 1.70
CA LYS A 11 10.62 -15.27 2.55
C LYS A 11 10.64 -13.77 2.87
N VAL A 12 11.80 -13.21 3.18
CA VAL A 12 11.98 -11.77 3.39
C VAL A 12 11.63 -10.99 2.13
N ALA A 13 12.17 -11.39 0.97
CA ALA A 13 11.86 -10.76 -0.31
C ALA A 13 10.37 -10.83 -0.67
N HIS A 14 9.72 -11.97 -0.41
CA HIS A 14 8.30 -12.13 -0.63
C HIS A 14 7.46 -11.21 0.28
N ALA A 15 7.81 -11.10 1.57
CA ALA A 15 7.15 -10.18 2.49
C ALA A 15 7.34 -8.71 2.08
N LEU A 16 8.57 -8.31 1.70
CA LEU A 16 8.86 -6.97 1.18
C LEU A 16 8.08 -6.66 -0.09
N SER A 17 8.00 -7.62 -1.02
CA SER A 17 7.19 -7.47 -2.23
C SER A 17 5.71 -7.25 -1.89
N GLY A 18 5.18 -7.94 -0.87
CA GLY A 18 3.82 -7.72 -0.38
C GLY A 18 3.60 -6.29 0.10
N CYS A 19 4.51 -5.76 0.92
CA CYS A 19 4.49 -4.37 1.38
C CYS A 19 4.51 -3.38 0.20
N GLN A 20 5.39 -3.60 -0.77
CA GLN A 20 5.50 -2.73 -1.94
C GLN A 20 4.21 -2.71 -2.76
N LEU A 21 3.56 -3.86 -2.92
CA LEU A 21 2.30 -3.93 -3.65
C LEU A 21 1.16 -3.19 -2.95
N VAL A 22 1.15 -3.12 -1.60
CA VAL A 22 0.19 -2.29 -0.85
C VAL A 22 0.45 -0.81 -1.13
N GLU A 23 1.71 -0.37 -1.13
CA GLU A 23 2.09 1.00 -1.48
C GLU A 23 1.61 1.36 -2.90
N GLU A 24 1.81 0.48 -3.88
CA GLU A 24 1.35 0.70 -5.25
C GLU A 24 -0.17 0.73 -5.38
N HIS A 25 -0.92 -0.08 -4.62
CA HIS A 25 -2.39 -0.02 -4.62
C HIS A 25 -2.91 1.28 -3.98
N LEU A 26 -2.23 1.80 -2.96
CA LEU A 26 -2.53 3.11 -2.40
C LEU A 26 -2.28 4.23 -3.41
N LYS A 27 -1.14 4.21 -4.11
CA LYS A 27 -0.83 5.18 -5.16
C LYS A 27 -1.88 5.14 -6.28
N LEU A 28 -2.29 3.95 -6.71
CA LEU A 28 -3.34 3.78 -7.71
C LEU A 28 -4.67 4.38 -7.21
N TYR A 29 -5.11 4.03 -6.01
CA TYR A 29 -6.32 4.60 -5.41
C TYR A 29 -6.28 6.13 -5.39
N ILE A 30 -5.18 6.70 -4.90
CA ILE A 30 -4.99 8.15 -4.79
C ILE A 30 -5.03 8.78 -6.18
N THR A 31 -4.36 8.18 -7.16
CA THR A 31 -4.35 8.66 -8.55
C THR A 31 -5.77 8.73 -9.10
N GLU A 32 -6.50 7.62 -9.04
CA GLU A 32 -7.87 7.53 -9.57
C GLU A 32 -8.83 8.50 -8.84
N ALA A 33 -8.70 8.65 -7.52
CA ALA A 33 -9.51 9.56 -6.74
C ALA A 33 -9.23 11.04 -7.10
N LEU A 34 -7.97 11.43 -7.25
CA LEU A 34 -7.60 12.79 -7.63
C LEU A 34 -7.99 13.09 -9.09
N GLU A 35 -7.91 12.11 -9.99
CA GLU A 35 -8.42 12.24 -11.36
C GLU A 35 -9.92 12.49 -11.39
N LEU A 36 -10.69 11.75 -10.58
CA LEU A 36 -12.13 12.00 -10.46
C LEU A 36 -12.41 13.39 -9.89
N VAL A 37 -11.70 13.80 -8.83
CA VAL A 37 -11.83 15.16 -8.27
C VAL A 37 -11.56 16.20 -9.35
N LYS A 38 -10.47 16.06 -10.11
CA LYS A 38 -10.12 16.96 -11.21
C LYS A 38 -11.22 17.01 -12.28
N LYS A 39 -11.80 15.86 -12.66
CA LYS A 39 -12.92 15.78 -13.60
C LYS A 39 -14.16 16.52 -13.10
N CYS A 40 -14.46 16.42 -11.80
CA CYS A 40 -15.61 17.08 -11.18
C CYS A 40 -15.44 18.60 -11.04
N VAL A 41 -14.24 19.08 -10.68
CA VAL A 41 -13.99 20.52 -10.52
C VAL A 41 -13.71 21.22 -11.84
N GLY A 42 -13.17 20.51 -12.85
CA GLY A 42 -12.77 21.07 -14.13
C GLY A 42 -11.83 22.26 -13.96
N ASP A 43 -12.06 23.33 -14.72
CA ASP A 43 -11.28 24.57 -14.64
C ASP A 43 -11.80 25.58 -13.60
N LYS A 44 -12.78 25.19 -12.77
CA LYS A 44 -13.39 26.10 -11.78
C LYS A 44 -12.43 26.48 -10.67
N ILE A 45 -11.47 25.59 -10.35
CA ILE A 45 -10.47 25.77 -9.28
C ILE A 45 -9.14 25.19 -9.76
N ALA A 46 -8.04 25.88 -9.44
CA ALA A 46 -6.71 25.36 -9.68
C ALA A 46 -6.45 24.10 -8.82
N PHE A 47 -6.37 22.94 -9.47
CA PHE A 47 -6.04 21.66 -8.83
C PHE A 47 -4.70 21.15 -9.37
N LYS A 48 -3.67 21.17 -8.51
CA LYS A 48 -2.27 20.89 -8.91
C LYS A 48 -1.70 19.59 -8.37
N MET A 49 -2.47 18.82 -7.59
CA MET A 49 -2.00 17.56 -7.03
C MET A 49 -1.91 16.49 -8.13
N ILE A 50 -0.72 15.92 -8.34
CA ILE A 50 -0.41 14.96 -9.40
C ILE A 50 0.39 13.77 -8.85
N GLY A 51 0.53 12.71 -9.65
CA GLY A 51 1.25 11.48 -9.28
C GLY A 51 2.66 11.71 -8.74
N GLU A 52 3.38 12.69 -9.29
CA GLU A 52 4.74 13.05 -8.88
C GLU A 52 4.81 13.54 -7.42
N ASP A 53 3.72 14.12 -6.88
CA ASP A 53 3.70 14.63 -5.50
C ASP A 53 3.79 13.52 -4.45
N TYR A 54 3.50 12.28 -4.82
CA TYR A 54 3.48 11.13 -3.92
C TYR A 54 4.14 9.86 -4.48
N ALA A 55 4.80 9.94 -5.64
CA ALA A 55 5.47 8.80 -6.27
C ALA A 55 6.50 8.13 -5.33
N ASP A 56 7.29 8.94 -4.63
CA ASP A 56 8.34 8.51 -3.69
C ASP A 56 7.94 8.68 -2.22
N SER A 57 6.64 8.84 -1.94
CA SER A 57 6.14 8.99 -0.57
C SER A 57 6.25 7.69 0.22
N SER A 58 6.53 7.80 1.52
CA SER A 58 6.46 6.67 2.45
C SER A 58 5.04 6.11 2.56
N LEU A 59 4.92 4.84 2.98
CA LEU A 59 3.61 4.24 3.26
C LEU A 59 2.78 5.08 4.24
N GLU A 60 3.39 5.64 5.27
CA GLU A 60 2.72 6.56 6.20
C GLU A 60 2.14 7.77 5.49
N ARG A 61 2.92 8.40 4.61
CA ARG A 61 2.46 9.56 3.86
C ARG A 61 1.32 9.20 2.90
N LEU A 62 1.40 8.04 2.24
CA LEU A 62 0.33 7.54 1.38
C LEU A 62 -0.97 7.29 2.16
N ILE A 63 -0.88 6.70 3.36
CA ILE A 63 -2.03 6.49 4.25
C ILE A 63 -2.68 7.81 4.65
N GLU A 64 -1.89 8.83 4.97
CA GLU A 64 -2.43 10.16 5.32
C GLU A 64 -3.09 10.88 4.14
N ILE A 65 -2.67 10.61 2.91
CA ILE A 65 -3.37 11.10 1.71
C ILE A 65 -4.65 10.30 1.49
N PHE A 66 -4.59 8.98 1.52
CA PHE A 66 -5.73 8.08 1.40
C PHE A 66 -6.85 8.45 2.39
N LYS A 67 -6.51 8.70 3.66
CA LYS A 67 -7.46 9.13 4.70
C LYS A 67 -8.23 10.41 4.34
N LYS A 68 -7.66 11.30 3.52
CA LYS A 68 -8.35 12.52 3.07
C LYS A 68 -9.31 12.27 1.92
N LEU A 69 -9.18 11.13 1.25
CA LEU A 69 -9.90 10.77 0.03
C LEU A 69 -10.93 9.65 0.27
N SER A 70 -10.83 8.91 1.38
CA SER A 70 -11.74 7.82 1.77
C SER A 70 -12.41 8.12 3.11
N ASP A 71 -13.64 7.66 3.26
CA ASP A 71 -14.39 7.64 4.52
C ASP A 71 -14.25 6.30 5.28
N ASN A 72 -13.46 5.36 4.77
CA ASN A 72 -13.27 4.04 5.34
C ASN A 72 -12.22 4.04 6.46
N GLU A 73 -12.63 4.53 7.64
CA GLU A 73 -11.76 4.61 8.84
C GLU A 73 -11.24 3.25 9.32
N THR A 74 -11.98 2.17 9.05
CA THR A 74 -11.54 0.79 9.34
C THR A 74 -10.30 0.45 8.50
N LEU A 75 -10.37 0.65 7.18
CA LEU A 75 -9.25 0.37 6.29
C LEU A 75 -8.03 1.28 6.60
N VAL A 76 -8.26 2.55 6.95
CA VAL A 76 -7.18 3.44 7.43
C VAL A 76 -6.48 2.85 8.67
N THR A 77 -7.25 2.33 9.62
CA THR A 77 -6.71 1.75 10.86
C THR A 77 -5.88 0.50 10.56
N GLU A 78 -6.40 -0.39 9.70
CA GLU A 78 -5.71 -1.61 9.29
C GLU A 78 -4.41 -1.31 8.53
N LEU A 79 -4.41 -0.32 7.62
CA LEU A 79 -3.21 0.12 6.91
C LEU A 79 -2.14 0.69 7.87
N ARG A 80 -2.55 1.40 8.92
CA ARG A 80 -1.63 1.90 9.95
C ARG A 80 -0.99 0.78 10.74
N GLN A 81 -1.74 -0.27 11.09
CA GLN A 81 -1.20 -1.47 11.72
C GLN A 81 -0.20 -2.18 10.79
N PHE A 82 -0.54 -2.31 9.51
CA PHE A 82 0.34 -2.91 8.51
C PHE A 82 1.63 -2.10 8.29
N LYS A 83 1.58 -0.77 8.40
CA LYS A 83 2.79 0.08 8.37
C LYS A 83 3.80 -0.36 9.43
N ASP A 84 3.35 -0.71 10.63
CA ASP A 84 4.23 -1.11 11.71
C ASP A 84 4.93 -2.45 11.39
N GLU A 85 4.23 -3.37 10.72
CA GLU A 85 4.82 -4.62 10.19
C GLU A 85 5.87 -4.34 9.10
N ARG A 86 5.58 -3.45 8.16
CA ARG A 86 6.53 -3.04 7.10
C ARG A 86 7.78 -2.38 7.69
N ASN A 87 7.61 -1.52 8.68
CA ASN A 87 8.72 -0.85 9.36
C ASN A 87 9.58 -1.86 10.14
N PHE A 88 8.94 -2.81 10.82
CA PHE A 88 9.65 -3.92 11.46
C PHE A 88 10.47 -4.72 10.45
N LEU A 89 9.89 -5.08 9.30
CA LEU A 89 10.60 -5.82 8.26
C LEU A 89 11.78 -5.03 7.67
N SER A 90 11.63 -3.72 7.51
CA SER A 90 12.69 -2.84 7.01
C SER A 90 13.83 -2.69 8.00
N HIS A 91 13.55 -2.62 9.31
CA HIS A 91 14.58 -2.46 10.34
C HIS A 91 15.20 -3.80 10.75
N LYS A 92 14.41 -4.82 11.06
CA LYS A 92 14.93 -6.11 11.53
C LYS A 92 15.29 -7.07 10.40
N GLY A 93 14.51 -7.10 9.33
CA GLY A 93 14.78 -8.00 8.20
C GLY A 93 16.10 -7.69 7.50
N ILE A 94 16.46 -6.40 7.39
CA ILE A 94 17.75 -6.00 6.82
C ILE A 94 18.90 -6.32 7.78
N THR A 95 18.76 -6.00 9.07
CA THR A 95 19.79 -6.34 10.07
C THR A 95 20.04 -7.86 10.14
N HIS A 96 18.98 -8.68 10.20
CA HIS A 96 19.13 -10.15 10.18
C HIS A 96 19.68 -10.71 8.87
N CYS A 97 19.48 -10.03 7.75
CA CYS A 97 20.09 -10.38 6.47
C CYS A 97 21.57 -9.98 6.37
N LEU A 98 22.06 -9.10 7.25
CA LEU A 98 23.42 -8.53 7.19
C LEU A 98 24.32 -8.98 8.35
N ASP A 99 23.77 -9.34 9.51
CA ASP A 99 24.52 -9.89 10.63
C ASP A 99 24.61 -11.41 10.53
N TYR A 100 25.75 -11.88 10.03
CA TYR A 100 26.08 -13.30 9.83
C TYR A 100 26.45 -14.03 11.14
N ASP A 101 26.71 -13.29 12.22
CA ASP A 101 27.45 -13.78 13.41
C ASP A 101 26.66 -13.82 14.73
N ASP A 102 25.42 -13.30 14.79
CA ASP A 102 24.73 -13.18 16.09
C ASP A 102 23.87 -14.42 16.42
N GLU A 103 24.20 -15.09 17.52
CA GLU A 103 23.41 -16.16 18.15
C GLU A 103 22.06 -15.60 18.60
N LEU A 104 21.08 -15.57 17.69
CA LEU A 104 19.73 -15.14 18.01
C LEU A 104 19.03 -16.15 18.92
N ASP A 105 18.40 -15.62 19.97
CA ASP A 105 17.43 -16.35 20.79
C ASP A 105 16.38 -17.03 19.90
N TYR A 106 16.22 -18.35 20.05
CA TYR A 106 15.25 -19.17 19.33
C TYR A 106 13.82 -18.58 19.39
N GLY A 107 13.46 -17.91 20.49
CA GLY A 107 12.18 -17.22 20.62
C GLY A 107 12.00 -16.07 19.62
N ALA A 108 13.02 -15.22 19.47
CA ALA A 108 13.00 -14.10 18.54
C ALA A 108 12.97 -14.56 17.07
N MET A 109 13.69 -15.65 16.76
CA MET A 109 13.67 -16.23 15.40
C MET A 109 12.30 -16.81 15.05
N SER A 110 11.64 -17.50 15.99
CA SER A 110 10.29 -18.03 15.77
C SER A 110 9.25 -16.92 15.57
N GLU A 111 9.31 -15.84 16.35
CA GLU A 111 8.41 -14.69 16.18
C GLU A 111 8.60 -14.04 14.80
N PHE A 112 9.86 -13.85 14.39
CA PHE A 112 10.18 -13.27 13.08
C PHE A 112 9.64 -14.12 11.93
N GLN A 113 9.81 -15.45 11.98
CA GLN A 113 9.27 -16.36 10.98
C GLN A 113 7.74 -16.31 10.88
N ASN A 114 7.05 -16.22 12.02
CA ASN A 114 5.59 -16.11 12.05
C ASN A 114 5.12 -14.81 11.36
N ARG A 115 5.81 -13.70 11.63
CA ARG A 115 5.50 -12.41 10.98
C ARG A 115 5.78 -12.44 9.48
N LEU A 116 6.91 -13.03 9.06
CA LEU A 116 7.23 -13.22 7.63
C LEU A 116 6.16 -14.01 6.89
N ALA A 117 5.54 -15.00 7.53
CA ALA A 117 4.45 -15.77 6.92
C ALA A 117 3.12 -14.98 6.88
N ALA A 118 2.86 -14.12 7.87
CA ALA A 118 1.62 -13.35 7.98
C ALA A 118 1.58 -12.13 7.05
N ILE A 119 2.70 -11.42 6.87
CA ILE A 119 2.77 -10.17 6.10
C ILE A 119 2.23 -10.33 4.66
N PRO A 120 2.61 -11.35 3.87
CA PRO A 120 2.09 -11.50 2.51
C PRO A 120 0.58 -11.72 2.44
N LEU A 121 0.02 -12.45 3.41
CA LEU A 121 -1.42 -12.71 3.49
C LEU A 121 -2.18 -11.43 3.80
N GLU A 122 -1.68 -10.66 4.77
CA GLU A 122 -2.27 -9.39 5.14
C GLU A 122 -2.14 -8.34 4.03
N ALA A 123 -0.99 -8.29 3.36
CA ALA A 123 -0.79 -7.46 2.19
C ALA A 123 -1.79 -7.80 1.07
N GLN A 124 -2.06 -9.08 0.82
CA GLN A 124 -3.07 -9.49 -0.16
C GLN A 124 -4.47 -9.02 0.25
N ARG A 125 -4.86 -9.21 1.52
CA ARG A 125 -6.15 -8.78 2.04
C ARG A 125 -6.34 -7.26 1.87
N LEU A 126 -5.36 -6.47 2.27
CA LEU A 126 -5.39 -5.01 2.16
C LEU A 126 -5.46 -4.53 0.72
N ARG A 127 -4.75 -5.17 -0.22
CA ARG A 127 -4.83 -4.83 -1.65
C ARG A 127 -6.22 -5.06 -2.23
N LEU A 128 -6.87 -6.16 -1.85
CA LEU A 128 -8.25 -6.43 -2.25
C LEU A 128 -9.21 -5.40 -1.64
N ALA A 129 -9.05 -5.07 -0.36
CA ALA A 129 -9.85 -4.05 0.30
C ALA A 129 -9.68 -2.65 -0.34
N LEU A 130 -8.45 -2.25 -0.69
CA LEU A 130 -8.17 -1.03 -1.43
C LEU A 130 -8.80 -1.04 -2.83
N HIS A 131 -8.76 -2.17 -3.51
CA HIS A 131 -9.38 -2.34 -4.81
C HIS A 131 -10.92 -2.19 -4.73
N ASP A 132 -11.54 -2.83 -3.75
CA ASP A 132 -12.99 -2.74 -3.51
C ASP A 132 -13.41 -1.34 -3.10
N GLU A 133 -12.62 -0.67 -2.26
CA GLU A 133 -12.83 0.73 -1.87
C GLU A 133 -12.77 1.66 -3.09
N ALA A 134 -11.83 1.45 -4.02
CA ALA A 134 -11.76 2.22 -5.27
C ALA A 134 -12.99 2.01 -6.17
N ASN A 135 -13.57 0.81 -6.16
CA ASN A 135 -14.74 0.49 -6.97
C ASN A 135 -15.97 1.33 -6.62
N LYS A 136 -16.02 1.93 -5.42
CA LYS A 136 -17.07 2.90 -5.04
C LYS A 136 -17.16 4.09 -5.99
N PHE A 137 -16.04 4.52 -6.59
CA PHE A 137 -16.00 5.71 -7.43
C PHE A 137 -15.51 5.48 -8.86
N ARG A 138 -14.86 4.35 -9.16
CA ARG A 138 -14.38 4.02 -10.52
C ARG A 138 -15.46 4.12 -11.59
N GLY A 139 -16.71 3.75 -11.27
CA GLY A 139 -17.83 3.91 -12.19
C GLY A 139 -18.02 5.36 -12.65
N HIS A 140 -17.89 6.32 -11.72
CA HIS A 140 -17.97 7.75 -12.02
C HIS A 140 -16.73 8.27 -12.78
N LEU A 141 -15.54 7.72 -12.48
CA LEU A 141 -14.30 8.09 -13.17
C LEU A 141 -14.36 7.70 -14.66
N TRP A 142 -14.68 6.45 -14.95
CA TRP A 142 -14.59 5.87 -16.29
C TRP A 142 -15.85 6.06 -17.13
N PHE A 143 -17.03 6.10 -16.52
CA PHE A 143 -18.32 6.15 -17.22
C PHE A 143 -19.19 7.35 -16.84
N GLY A 144 -18.82 8.15 -15.83
CA GLY A 144 -19.50 9.42 -15.55
C GLY A 144 -19.06 10.49 -16.55
N PHE A 145 -20.01 11.31 -17.01
CA PHE A 145 -19.87 12.45 -17.94
C PHE A 145 -20.06 12.21 -19.45
N ASP A 146 -21.00 11.34 -19.86
CA ASP A 146 -21.68 11.47 -21.17
C ASP A 146 -22.97 12.30 -21.03
N ASN A 147 -22.83 13.58 -20.67
CA ASN A 147 -23.98 14.50 -20.61
C ASN A 147 -23.66 15.91 -21.13
N ASP A 148 -22.75 16.02 -22.10
CA ASP A 148 -22.68 17.18 -22.99
C ASP A 148 -23.07 16.77 -24.42
N SER A 149 -24.36 16.53 -24.57
CA SER A 149 -25.09 16.79 -25.81
C SER A 149 -26.42 17.41 -25.42
N ASN A 150 -26.37 18.49 -24.64
CA ASN A 150 -27.53 19.34 -24.48
C ASN A 150 -27.55 20.32 -25.64
N GLU A 151 -28.59 20.17 -26.46
CA GLU A 151 -29.06 21.10 -27.46
C GLU A 151 -29.13 22.53 -26.89
N GLY A 152 -28.75 23.50 -27.73
CA GLY A 152 -28.84 24.94 -27.47
C GLY A 152 -28.25 25.72 -28.62
#